data_AF-A0A1H1VK99-F1
#
_entry.id   AF-A0A1H1VK99-F1
#
_cell.length_a   1.000
_cell.length_b   1.000
_cell.length_c   1.000
_cell.angle_alpha   90.00
_cell.angle_beta   90.00
_cell.angle_gamma   90.00
#
_symmetry.space_group_name_H-M   'P 1'
#
loop_
_entity.id
_entity.type
_entity.pdbx_description
1 polymer ?
#
loop_
_entity_poly.entity_id
_entity_poly.type
_entity_poly.pdbx_seq_one_letter_code
_entity_poly.pdbx_strand_id
1 'polypeptide(L)'
;MRRLLIIASLCLSLLGCSIGNADDELVSAGEVESIAKVVLPPGTVLLSAVEDGFQDWHLTAAARMAKSDLPAFLTDSGLGEPTAGLRSVHTKDRRHDSDSWDPDAVTSFSGIRSQLRDDAYRSVLIDTSSDTVVVVYLTAFTT
;
A
#
# COMPACT_ATOMS: atom_id res chain seq x y z
N MET A 1 -12.73 -15.84 -58.61
CA MET A 1 -12.49 -16.35 -57.25
C MET A 1 -11.65 -15.32 -56.51
N ARG A 2 -12.21 -14.75 -55.43
CA ARG A 2 -11.58 -13.72 -54.58
C ARG A 2 -10.52 -14.39 -53.70
N ARG A 3 -9.30 -13.85 -53.66
CA ARG A 3 -8.38 -14.06 -52.52
C ARG A 3 -7.76 -12.73 -52.10
N LEU A 4 -8.13 -12.40 -50.88
CA LEU A 4 -7.68 -11.35 -49.98
C LEU A 4 -6.21 -11.61 -49.61
N LEU A 5 -5.34 -10.61 -49.60
CA LEU A 5 -4.12 -10.68 -48.80
C LEU A 5 -3.84 -9.34 -48.11
N ILE A 6 -3.56 -9.49 -46.82
CA ILE A 6 -3.57 -8.54 -45.72
C ILE A 6 -2.37 -7.59 -45.80
N ILE A 7 -2.62 -6.30 -45.59
CA ILE A 7 -1.60 -5.27 -45.34
C ILE A 7 -1.15 -5.45 -43.88
N ALA A 8 0.08 -5.92 -43.67
CA ALA A 8 0.71 -5.91 -42.36
C ALA A 8 1.19 -4.49 -42.04
N SER A 9 0.46 -3.82 -41.15
CA SER A 9 0.83 -2.51 -40.61
C SER A 9 1.94 -2.70 -39.57
N LEU A 10 3.15 -2.25 -39.90
CA LEU A 10 4.27 -2.14 -38.97
C LEU A 10 3.99 -0.96 -38.03
N CYS A 11 3.50 -1.22 -36.82
CA CYS A 11 3.52 -0.24 -35.73
C CYS A 11 4.85 -0.40 -34.99
N LEU A 12 5.86 0.36 -35.43
CA LEU A 12 7.14 0.52 -34.75
C LEU A 12 7.01 1.69 -33.78
N SER A 13 6.52 1.43 -32.56
CA SER A 13 6.47 2.42 -31.48
C SER A 13 7.54 2.13 -30.44
N LEU A 14 8.62 2.90 -30.55
CA LEU A 14 9.42 3.54 -29.51
C LEU A 14 9.85 2.69 -28.31
N LEU A 15 11.15 2.34 -28.35
CA LEU A 15 12.00 2.10 -27.19
C LEU A 15 11.86 3.24 -26.17
N GLY A 16 11.29 2.91 -25.02
CA GLY A 16 11.47 3.58 -23.75
C GLY A 16 11.70 2.52 -22.69
N CYS A 17 12.83 1.81 -22.77
CA CYS A 17 13.31 0.96 -21.68
C CYS A 17 13.57 1.84 -20.45
N SER A 18 12.65 1.85 -19.49
CA SER A 18 13.05 2.02 -18.10
C SER A 18 13.69 0.70 -17.68
N ILE A 19 14.99 0.72 -17.37
CA ILE A 19 15.64 -0.36 -16.61
C ILE A 19 15.18 -0.16 -15.17
N GLY A 20 13.95 -0.57 -14.86
CA GLY A 20 13.56 -0.89 -13.50
C GLY A 20 14.11 -2.27 -13.18
N ASN A 21 14.72 -2.43 -12.01
CA ASN A 21 15.10 -3.76 -11.53
C ASN A 21 13.87 -4.67 -11.58
N ALA A 22 14.07 -5.92 -12.00
CA ALA A 22 13.01 -6.92 -12.01
C ALA A 22 12.51 -7.16 -10.59
N ASP A 23 11.20 -7.35 -10.47
CA ASP A 23 10.49 -7.98 -9.33
C ASP A 23 9.89 -7.09 -8.22
N ASP A 24 9.75 -5.78 -8.43
CA ASP A 24 8.83 -4.99 -7.58
C ASP A 24 7.38 -5.14 -8.09
N GLU A 25 6.66 -6.13 -7.57
CA GLU A 25 5.25 -6.34 -7.89
C GLU A 25 4.41 -5.24 -7.21
N LEU A 26 3.92 -4.29 -8.01
CA LEU A 26 2.95 -3.31 -7.55
C LEU A 26 1.67 -4.03 -7.15
N VAL A 27 1.33 -3.93 -5.86
CA VAL A 27 0.22 -4.66 -5.26
C VAL A 27 -1.09 -3.90 -5.43
N SER A 28 -2.16 -4.59 -5.83
CA SER A 28 -3.49 -4.02 -5.95
C SER A 28 -4.17 -3.79 -4.59
N ALA A 29 -5.25 -3.01 -4.56
CA ALA A 29 -6.02 -2.78 -3.33
C ALA A 29 -6.55 -4.08 -2.71
N GLY A 30 -7.06 -5.00 -3.52
CA GLY A 30 -7.57 -6.28 -3.03
C GLY A 30 -6.47 -7.18 -2.45
N GLU A 31 -5.25 -7.09 -2.99
CA GLU A 31 -4.11 -7.81 -2.44
C GLU A 31 -3.61 -7.16 -1.13
N VAL A 32 -3.56 -5.82 -1.05
CA VAL A 32 -3.30 -5.10 0.21
C VAL A 32 -4.30 -5.53 1.30
N GLU A 33 -5.59 -5.54 0.98
CA GLU A 33 -6.65 -6.00 1.88
C GLU A 33 -6.45 -7.44 2.32
N SER A 34 -6.12 -8.34 1.37
CA SER A 34 -5.91 -9.75 1.64
C SER A 34 -4.68 -10.01 2.52
N ILE A 35 -3.54 -9.39 2.21
CA ILE A 35 -2.26 -9.60 2.89
C ILE A 35 -2.26 -8.92 4.25
N ALA A 36 -2.60 -7.62 4.29
CA ALA A 36 -2.66 -6.88 5.55
C ALA A 36 -3.90 -7.24 6.38
N LYS A 37 -4.86 -8.03 5.89
CA LYS A 37 -6.13 -8.35 6.57
C LYS A 37 -6.92 -7.10 6.96
N VAL A 38 -6.94 -6.10 6.08
CA VAL A 38 -7.68 -4.85 6.24
C VAL A 38 -8.83 -4.79 5.25
N VAL A 39 -9.78 -3.89 5.48
CA VAL A 39 -10.88 -3.56 4.58
C VAL A 39 -10.77 -2.08 4.26
N LEU A 40 -10.44 -1.73 3.02
CA LEU A 40 -10.30 -0.36 2.57
C LEU A 40 -11.69 0.21 2.23
N PRO A 41 -12.08 1.36 2.80
CA PRO A 41 -13.36 1.98 2.47
C PRO A 41 -13.46 2.31 0.98
N PRO A 42 -14.68 2.29 0.39
CA PRO A 42 -14.90 2.75 -0.97
C PRO A 42 -14.37 4.17 -1.18
N GLY A 43 -13.73 4.42 -2.32
CA GLY A 43 -13.12 5.73 -2.63
C GLY A 43 -11.72 5.91 -2.04
N THR A 44 -11.18 4.92 -1.32
CA THR A 44 -9.75 4.89 -0.96
C THR A 44 -8.89 4.89 -2.22
N VAL A 45 -7.84 5.72 -2.21
CA VAL A 45 -6.83 5.79 -3.27
C VAL A 45 -5.53 5.21 -2.74
N LEU A 46 -5.06 4.11 -3.33
CA LEU A 46 -3.71 3.63 -3.09
C LEU A 46 -2.70 4.62 -3.69
N LEU A 47 -1.77 5.08 -2.87
CA LEU A 47 -0.67 5.94 -3.28
C LEU A 47 0.55 5.11 -3.68
N SER A 48 0.82 4.05 -2.91
CA SER A 48 1.86 3.06 -3.20
C SER A 48 1.55 1.75 -2.47
N ALA A 49 1.93 0.61 -3.05
CA ALA A 49 1.88 -0.68 -2.39
C ALA A 49 2.90 -1.63 -3.04
N VAL A 50 3.75 -2.24 -2.22
CA VAL A 50 4.82 -3.15 -2.64
C VAL A 50 4.87 -4.31 -1.67
N GLU A 51 4.95 -5.52 -2.20
CA GLU A 51 5.24 -6.76 -1.48
C GLU A 51 6.64 -7.25 -1.85
N ASP A 52 7.43 -7.64 -0.86
CA ASP A 52 8.70 -8.35 -1.02
C ASP A 52 8.56 -9.74 -0.37
N GLY A 53 8.87 -10.80 -1.11
CA GLY A 53 8.54 -12.19 -0.75
C GLY A 53 9.72 -13.15 -0.66
N PHE A 54 10.97 -12.68 -0.57
CA PHE A 54 12.13 -13.56 -0.76
C PHE A 54 12.26 -14.66 0.32
N GLN A 55 12.17 -14.32 1.60
CA GLN A 55 12.36 -15.27 2.71
C GLN A 55 11.28 -15.11 3.80
N ASP A 56 10.92 -13.86 4.09
CA ASP A 56 9.71 -13.46 4.80
C ASP A 56 8.92 -12.57 3.84
N TRP A 57 7.59 -12.67 3.86
CA TRP A 57 6.79 -11.73 3.10
C TRP A 57 6.69 -10.41 3.88
N HIS A 58 6.81 -9.29 3.17
CA HIS A 58 6.72 -7.96 3.73
C HIS A 58 5.92 -7.07 2.79
N LEU A 59 4.76 -6.62 3.23
CA LEU A 59 3.96 -5.61 2.55
C LEU A 59 4.24 -4.23 3.13
N THR A 60 4.47 -3.26 2.25
CA THR A 60 4.42 -1.83 2.59
C THR A 60 3.41 -1.13 1.69
N ALA A 61 2.51 -0.34 2.27
CA ALA A 61 1.51 0.39 1.49
C ALA A 61 1.22 1.77 2.10
N ALA A 62 0.79 2.71 1.25
CA ALA A 62 0.19 3.98 1.64
C ALA A 62 -1.13 4.15 0.92
N ALA A 63 -2.17 4.49 1.67
CA ALA A 63 -3.52 4.68 1.16
C ALA A 63 -4.10 6.00 1.68
N ARG A 64 -4.79 6.74 0.81
CA ARG A 64 -5.51 7.96 1.18
C ARG A 64 -7.01 7.69 1.17
N MET A 65 -7.69 8.11 2.25
CA MET A 65 -9.14 7.99 2.39
C MET A 65 -9.74 9.24 3.04
N ALA A 66 -11.06 9.38 3.01
CA ALA A 66 -11.73 10.46 3.74
C ALA A 66 -11.60 10.23 5.25
N LYS A 67 -11.42 11.30 6.02
CA LYS A 67 -11.31 11.21 7.49
C LYS A 67 -12.60 10.66 8.12
N SER A 68 -13.74 10.89 7.48
CA SER A 68 -15.04 10.32 7.87
C SER A 68 -15.08 8.79 7.80
N ASP A 69 -14.23 8.18 6.97
CA ASP A 69 -14.24 6.73 6.73
C ASP A 69 -13.27 6.00 7.64
N LEU A 70 -12.41 6.73 8.38
CA LEU A 70 -11.45 6.16 9.31
C LEU A 70 -12.13 5.25 10.37
N PRO A 71 -13.27 5.60 10.99
CA PRO A 71 -13.94 4.70 11.91
C PRO A 71 -14.38 3.38 11.28
N ALA A 72 -14.84 3.40 10.02
CA ALA A 72 -15.23 2.20 9.29
C ALA A 72 -13.99 1.35 8.94
N PHE A 73 -12.94 1.97 8.41
CA PHE A 73 -11.65 1.30 8.18
C PHE A 73 -11.14 0.58 9.43
N LEU A 74 -11.17 1.24 10.59
CA LEU A 74 -10.71 0.64 11.84
C LEU A 74 -11.59 -0.55 12.27
N THR A 75 -12.91 -0.35 12.26
CA THR A 75 -13.87 -1.35 12.72
C THR A 75 -13.88 -2.58 11.81
N ASP A 76 -13.99 -2.38 10.50
CA ASP A 76 -14.13 -3.46 9.52
C ASP A 76 -12.82 -4.25 9.34
N SER A 77 -11.67 -3.61 9.59
CA SER A 77 -10.35 -4.26 9.60
C SER A 77 -10.00 -4.95 10.92
N GLY A 78 -10.91 -4.92 11.91
CA GLY A 78 -10.65 -5.44 13.26
C GLY A 78 -9.47 -4.76 13.95
N LEU A 79 -9.20 -3.49 13.62
CA LEU A 79 -8.16 -2.69 14.22
C LEU A 79 -8.65 -2.12 15.55
N GLY A 80 -7.80 -2.12 16.55
CA GLY A 80 -8.08 -1.45 17.83
C GLY A 80 -8.08 0.07 17.71
N GLU A 81 -8.30 0.74 18.84
CA GLU A 81 -8.22 2.20 18.90
C GLU A 81 -6.78 2.68 18.63
N PRO A 82 -6.57 3.66 17.72
CA PRO A 82 -5.26 4.24 17.49
C PRO A 82 -4.70 4.96 18.72
N THR A 83 -3.45 4.68 19.07
CA THR A 83 -2.75 5.42 20.11
C THR A 83 -2.19 6.72 19.54
N ALA A 84 -2.68 7.86 20.03
CA ALA A 84 -2.16 9.18 19.64
C ALA A 84 -0.65 9.29 19.94
N GLY A 85 0.13 9.79 18.99
CA GLY A 85 1.59 9.94 19.12
C GLY A 85 2.39 8.63 19.06
N LEU A 86 1.75 7.47 18.85
CA LEU A 86 2.47 6.24 18.58
C LEU A 86 2.93 6.21 17.12
N ARG A 87 4.24 6.24 16.90
CA ARG A 87 4.82 5.99 15.58
C ARG A 87 5.04 4.49 15.39
N SER A 88 4.05 3.84 14.78
CA SER A 88 4.05 2.39 14.57
C SER A 88 4.86 1.94 13.35
N VAL A 89 4.94 2.80 12.32
CA VAL A 89 5.62 2.61 11.03
C VAL A 89 6.67 3.70 10.84
N HIS A 90 7.81 3.32 10.27
CA HIS A 90 8.96 4.18 9.97
C HIS A 90 9.44 4.02 8.54
N THR A 91 10.19 4.99 8.02
CA THR A 91 10.74 4.94 6.66
C THR A 91 11.74 3.79 6.50
N LYS A 92 12.41 3.37 7.58
CA LYS A 92 13.26 2.16 7.59
C LYS A 92 12.50 0.84 7.42
N ASP A 93 11.17 0.85 7.62
CA ASP A 93 10.34 -0.34 7.40
C ASP A 93 10.01 -0.51 5.91
N ARG A 94 10.38 0.47 5.07
CA ARG A 94 10.29 0.43 3.61
C ARG A 94 11.25 -0.60 3.04
N ARG A 95 10.76 -1.43 2.11
CA ARG A 95 11.62 -2.34 1.33
C ARG A 95 12.01 -1.79 -0.05
N HIS A 96 11.34 -0.73 -0.54
CA HIS A 96 11.60 -0.12 -1.84
C HIS A 96 11.54 1.41 -1.84
N ASP A 97 12.49 2.07 -2.51
CA ASP A 97 12.53 3.51 -2.78
C ASP A 97 11.32 4.08 -3.55
N SER A 98 10.23 4.35 -2.82
CA SER A 98 9.11 5.19 -3.28
C SER A 98 9.10 6.52 -2.53
N ASP A 99 9.24 7.63 -3.26
CA ASP A 99 9.17 8.99 -2.69
C ASP A 99 7.78 9.32 -2.11
N SER A 100 6.73 8.62 -2.55
CA SER A 100 5.36 8.76 -2.03
C SER A 100 5.12 8.03 -0.71
N TRP A 101 6.10 7.27 -0.21
CA TRP A 101 6.04 6.54 1.05
C TRP A 101 7.13 7.05 2.00
N ASP A 102 6.81 8.11 2.74
CA ASP A 102 7.66 8.68 3.80
C ASP A 102 6.86 8.91 5.09
N PRO A 103 6.58 7.84 5.85
CA PRO A 103 5.83 7.94 7.11
C PRO A 103 6.52 8.85 8.14
N ASP A 104 7.84 8.97 8.11
CA ASP A 104 8.60 9.78 9.07
C ASP A 104 8.41 11.30 8.88
N ALA A 105 7.98 11.75 7.69
CA ALA A 105 7.60 13.14 7.43
C ALA A 105 6.29 13.58 8.12
N VAL A 106 5.45 12.64 8.54
CA VAL A 106 4.16 12.92 9.19
C VAL A 106 4.40 13.53 10.57
N THR A 107 3.83 14.70 10.86
CA THR A 107 4.05 15.40 12.15
C THR A 107 2.93 15.19 13.17
N SER A 108 1.70 14.95 12.71
CA SER A 108 0.54 14.60 13.56
C SER A 108 0.07 13.20 13.19
N PHE A 109 0.15 12.26 14.12
CA PHE A 109 -0.11 10.86 13.83
C PHE A 109 -0.66 10.09 15.02
N SER A 110 -1.35 9.00 14.69
CA SER A 110 -1.72 7.94 15.63
C SER A 110 -1.27 6.59 15.07
N GLY A 111 -0.98 5.65 15.95
CA GLY A 111 -0.44 4.35 15.55
C GLY A 111 -1.23 3.18 16.12
N ILE A 112 -1.19 2.07 15.39
CA ILE A 112 -1.67 0.76 15.83
C ILE A 112 -0.57 -0.26 15.53
N ARG A 113 -0.37 -1.18 16.46
CA ARG A 113 0.35 -2.45 16.23
C ARG A 113 -0.57 -3.59 16.62
N SER A 114 -0.69 -4.58 15.74
CA SER A 114 -1.59 -5.70 15.91
C SER A 114 -0.90 -6.97 15.41
N GLN A 115 -1.12 -8.07 16.12
CA GLN A 115 -0.70 -9.39 15.68
C GLN A 115 -1.80 -9.97 14.78
N LEU A 116 -1.43 -10.38 13.57
CA LEU A 116 -2.33 -11.03 12.62
C LEU A 116 -2.46 -12.53 12.92
N ARG A 117 -1.32 -13.19 13.20
CA ARG A 117 -1.14 -14.61 13.52
C ARG A 117 0.11 -14.80 14.38
N ASP A 118 0.38 -16.02 14.84
CA ASP A 118 1.51 -16.33 15.73
C ASP A 118 2.85 -15.75 15.27
N ASP A 119 3.09 -15.73 13.97
CA ASP A 119 4.31 -15.27 13.29
C ASP A 119 4.12 -14.01 12.43
N ALA A 120 2.92 -13.41 12.41
CA ALA A 120 2.61 -12.31 11.49
C ALA A 120 2.10 -11.06 12.22
N TYR A 121 2.64 -9.91 11.87
CA TYR A 121 2.33 -8.63 12.48
C TYR A 121 1.85 -7.62 11.45
N ARG A 122 1.09 -6.64 11.93
CA ARG A 122 0.63 -5.49 11.17
C ARG A 122 0.83 -4.22 11.98
N SER A 123 1.40 -3.21 11.34
CA SER A 123 1.47 -1.85 11.88
C SER A 123 0.74 -0.88 10.97
N VAL A 124 0.03 0.06 11.59
CA VAL A 124 -0.73 1.10 10.90
C VAL A 124 -0.35 2.45 11.50
N LEU A 125 0.13 3.37 10.67
CA LEU A 125 0.35 4.77 11.04
C LEU A 125 -0.67 5.62 10.29
N ILE A 126 -1.41 6.44 11.02
CA ILE A 126 -2.45 7.31 10.48
C ILE A 126 -1.94 8.74 10.57
N ASP A 127 -1.76 9.40 9.43
CA ASP A 127 -1.54 10.83 9.34
C ASP A 127 -2.85 11.57 9.61
N THR A 128 -2.86 12.32 10.71
CA THR A 128 -4.01 13.09 11.20
C THR A 128 -3.85 14.60 10.99
N SER A 129 -2.84 15.01 10.22
CA SER A 129 -2.54 16.43 9.95
C SER A 129 -3.64 17.17 9.17
N SER A 130 -4.52 16.44 8.48
CA SER A 130 -5.64 16.99 7.72
C SER A 130 -6.99 16.76 8.42
N ASP A 131 -7.91 17.70 8.20
CA ASP A 131 -9.28 17.65 8.73
C ASP A 131 -10.27 16.92 7.83
N THR A 132 -9.91 16.68 6.57
CA THR A 132 -10.84 16.09 5.57
C THR A 132 -10.39 14.74 5.05
N VAL A 133 -9.08 14.50 5.01
CA VAL A 133 -8.48 13.26 4.51
C VAL A 133 -7.47 12.74 5.51
N VAL A 134 -7.22 11.45 5.47
CA VAL A 134 -6.12 10.81 6.21
C VAL A 134 -5.29 9.99 5.23
N VAL A 135 -3.98 9.93 5.48
CA VAL A 135 -3.09 8.98 4.82
C VAL A 135 -2.74 7.90 5.83
N VAL A 136 -2.95 6.66 5.44
CA VAL A 136 -2.67 5.48 6.25
C VAL A 136 -1.47 4.78 5.64
N TYR A 137 -0.41 4.64 6.43
CA TYR A 137 0.75 3.82 6.11
C TYR A 137 0.59 2.47 6.78
N LEU A 138 0.74 1.41 5.98
CA LEU A 138 0.54 0.03 6.40
C LEU A 138 1.85 -0.72 6.21
N THR A 139 2.22 -1.50 7.22
CA THR A 139 3.17 -2.59 7.06
C THR A 139 2.55 -3.88 7.57
N ALA A 140 2.83 -4.98 6.89
CA ALA A 140 2.49 -6.32 7.37
C ALA A 140 3.64 -7.27 7.00
N PHE A 141 4.04 -8.11 7.93
CA PHE A 141 5.21 -8.99 7.73
C PHE A 141 5.15 -10.21 8.63
N THR A 142 5.86 -11.27 8.22
CA THR A 142 6.19 -12.40 9.10
C THR A 142 7.54 -12.22 9.78
N THR A 143 7.72 -12.87 10.94
CA THR A 143 8.96 -12.89 11.74
C THR A 143 9.48 -14.30 11.94
#